data_AF-A0A840MW80-F1
#
_entry.id   AF-A0A840MW80-F1
#
_cell.length_a   1.000
_cell.length_b   1.000
_cell.length_c   1.000
_cell.angle_alpha   90.00
_cell.angle_beta   90.00
_cell.angle_gamma   90.00
#
_symmetry.space_group_name_H-M   'P 1'
#
loop_
_entity.id
_entity.type
_entity.pdbx_description
1 polymer ?
#
loop_
_entity_poly.entity_id
_entity_poly.type
_entity_poly.pdbx_seq_one_letter_code
_entity_poly.pdbx_strand_id
1 'polypeptide(L)'
;MKVPPEVNLQRPDLFELPRILTISIIATLIAAFIGTAIVLIATAPFSLLAIIVFPIYLASLVAAAVLAAPLTFVVLPLTYLLLKGRPILTLLVMPIVGLIGGGFVMYAWVELGLLPRQYDQITQQLFSIAGMLSGFSAGAFYGRSVYA
;
A
#
# COMPACT_ATOMS: atom_id res chain seq x y z
N MET A 1 -21.78 47.71 11.18
CA MET A 1 -20.42 47.12 11.10
C MET A 1 -20.57 45.64 10.82
N LYS A 2 -20.04 45.13 9.70
CA LYS A 2 -20.02 43.69 9.40
C LYS A 2 -18.87 43.06 10.18
N VAL A 3 -19.19 42.13 11.07
CA VAL A 3 -18.19 41.32 11.80
C VAL A 3 -17.45 40.45 10.76
N PRO A 4 -16.11 40.50 10.69
CA PRO A 4 -15.37 39.66 9.77
C PRO A 4 -15.56 38.18 10.15
N PRO A 5 -15.63 37.26 9.17
CA PRO A 5 -15.81 35.84 9.45
C PRO A 5 -14.61 35.32 10.25
N GLU A 6 -14.90 34.70 11.38
CA GLU A 6 -13.91 34.00 12.19
C GLU A 6 -13.21 32.96 11.31
N VAL A 7 -11.91 33.15 11.11
CA VAL A 7 -11.05 32.15 10.50
C VAL A 7 -11.06 30.96 11.46
N ASN A 8 -11.91 29.98 11.16
CA ASN A 8 -12.03 28.74 11.89
C ASN A 8 -10.75 27.93 11.61
N LEU A 9 -9.67 28.27 12.32
CA LEU A 9 -8.45 27.48 12.40
C LEU A 9 -8.84 26.21 13.15
N GLN A 10 -9.39 25.27 12.38
CA GLN A 10 -9.72 23.92 12.79
C GLN A 10 -8.45 23.35 13.41
N ARG A 11 -8.46 23.23 14.75
CA ARG A 11 -7.31 22.73 15.51
C ARG A 11 -6.89 21.40 14.88
N PRO A 12 -5.58 21.14 14.71
CA PRO A 12 -5.13 19.83 14.28
C PRO A 12 -5.68 18.81 15.27
N ASP A 13 -6.57 17.95 14.79
CA ASP A 13 -7.22 16.93 15.61
C ASP A 13 -6.12 16.08 16.23
N LEU A 14 -6.01 16.10 17.56
CA LEU A 14 -4.97 15.38 18.33
C LEU A 14 -4.99 13.86 18.05
N PHE A 15 -6.06 13.36 17.42
CA PHE A 15 -6.29 11.97 17.05
C PHE A 15 -6.00 11.65 15.57
N GLU A 16 -5.64 12.63 14.73
CA GLU A 16 -5.36 12.37 13.30
C GLU A 16 -4.12 11.50 13.09
N LEU A 17 -3.03 11.76 13.82
CA LEU A 17 -1.77 11.01 13.70
C LEU A 17 -1.92 9.53 14.10
N PRO A 18 -2.46 9.18 15.29
CA PRO A 18 -2.71 7.80 15.67
C PRO A 18 -3.65 7.07 14.69
N ARG A 19 -4.67 7.77 14.17
CA ARG A 19 -5.60 7.22 13.18
C ARG A 19 -4.90 6.90 11.86
N ILE A 20 -4.17 7.86 11.29
CA ILE A 20 -3.39 7.69 10.05
C ILE A 20 -2.40 6.53 10.18
N LEU A 21 -1.73 6.43 11.32
CA LEU A 21 -0.75 5.39 11.58
C LEU A 21 -1.40 4.00 11.65
N THR A 22 -2.56 3.88 12.32
CA THR A 22 -3.34 2.65 12.37
C THR A 22 -3.81 2.23 10.97
N ILE A 23 -4.33 3.18 10.18
CA ILE A 23 -4.75 2.93 8.80
C ILE A 23 -3.56 2.48 7.94
N SER A 24 -2.38 3.08 8.13
CA SER A 24 -1.15 2.73 7.43
C SER A 24 -0.71 1.30 7.76
N ILE A 25 -0.76 0.89 9.03
CA ILE A 25 -0.45 -0.49 9.44
C ILE A 25 -1.39 -1.48 8.74
N ILE A 26 -2.70 -1.23 8.79
CA ILE A 26 -3.68 -2.14 8.19
C ILE A 26 -3.56 -2.17 6.67
N ALA A 27 -3.34 -1.01 6.03
CA ALA A 27 -3.10 -0.92 4.60
C ALA A 27 -1.86 -1.71 4.18
N THR A 28 -0.80 -1.71 5.01
CA THR A 28 0.42 -2.51 4.78
C THR A 28 0.12 -4.00 4.86
N LEU A 29 -0.67 -4.44 5.84
CA LEU A 29 -1.07 -5.85 5.96
C LEU A 29 -1.91 -6.30 4.77
N ILE A 30 -2.84 -5.46 4.31
CA ILE A 30 -3.65 -5.72 3.12
C ILE A 30 -2.76 -5.81 1.87
N ALA A 31 -1.85 -4.85 1.70
CA ALA A 31 -0.88 -4.83 0.61
C ALA A 31 -0.05 -6.11 0.59
N ALA A 32 0.51 -6.48 1.75
CA ALA A 32 1.33 -7.69 1.90
C ALA A 32 0.52 -8.94 1.56
N PHE A 33 -0.67 -9.09 2.15
CA PHE A 33 -1.53 -10.25 1.91
C PHE A 33 -1.89 -10.41 0.43
N ILE A 34 -2.29 -9.32 -0.23
CA ILE A 34 -2.69 -9.35 -1.64
C ILE A 34 -1.49 -9.63 -2.55
N GLY A 35 -0.36 -8.97 -2.28
CA GLY A 35 0.89 -9.21 -3.03
C GLY A 35 1.34 -10.66 -2.92
N THR A 36 1.37 -11.22 -1.71
CA THR A 36 1.74 -12.62 -1.48
C THR A 36 0.73 -13.58 -2.12
N ALA A 37 -0.58 -13.31 -2.03
CA ALA A 37 -1.61 -14.15 -2.63
C ALA A 37 -1.49 -14.20 -4.17
N ILE A 38 -1.22 -13.07 -4.82
CA ILE A 38 -1.03 -13.02 -6.29
C ILE A 38 0.18 -13.84 -6.71
N VAL A 39 1.31 -13.68 -6.01
CA VAL A 39 2.52 -14.46 -6.29
C VAL A 39 2.26 -15.95 -6.09
N LEU A 40 1.55 -16.34 -5.03
CA LEU A 40 1.17 -17.74 -4.81
C LEU A 40 0.31 -18.31 -5.94
N ILE A 41 -0.75 -17.60 -6.33
CA ILE A 41 -1.64 -18.04 -7.42
C ILE A 41 -0.85 -18.19 -8.72
N ALA A 42 0.10 -17.28 -8.99
CA ALA A 42 0.93 -17.33 -10.19
C ALA A 42 2.00 -18.45 -10.15
N THR A 43 2.42 -18.89 -8.97
CA THR A 43 3.57 -19.81 -8.79
C THR A 43 3.19 -21.24 -8.44
N ALA A 44 1.94 -21.54 -8.04
CA ALA A 44 1.59 -22.87 -7.54
C ALA A 44 0.30 -23.48 -8.12
N PRO A 45 0.36 -24.68 -8.74
CA PRO A 45 -0.62 -25.72 -8.47
C PRO A 45 -0.24 -26.45 -7.15
N PHE A 46 -1.20 -27.12 -6.50
CA PHE A 46 -1.04 -28.07 -5.37
C PHE A 46 -1.27 -27.55 -3.93
N SER A 47 -2.28 -28.15 -3.29
CA SER A 47 -2.85 -27.79 -1.98
C SER A 47 -2.34 -28.60 -0.78
N LEU A 48 -1.28 -29.41 -0.93
CA LEU A 48 -0.77 -30.30 0.15
C LEU A 48 0.60 -29.89 0.74
N LEU A 49 1.39 -29.09 0.02
CA LEU A 49 2.65 -28.52 0.52
C LEU A 49 2.45 -27.32 1.47
N ALA A 50 1.22 -26.80 1.57
CA ALA A 50 0.89 -25.56 2.27
C ALA A 50 1.27 -25.54 3.77
N ILE A 51 1.30 -26.70 4.43
CA ILE A 51 1.66 -26.80 5.87
C ILE A 51 3.17 -26.68 6.07
N ILE A 52 3.99 -27.27 5.18
CA ILE A 52 5.46 -27.18 5.23
C ILE A 52 5.94 -25.82 4.71
N VAL A 53 5.21 -25.24 3.76
CA VAL A 53 5.50 -23.92 3.18
C VAL A 53 5.04 -22.79 4.10
N PHE A 54 4.27 -23.06 5.17
CA PHE A 54 3.76 -22.00 6.05
C PHE A 54 4.83 -21.04 6.62
N PRO A 55 6.01 -21.49 7.08
CA PRO A 55 7.07 -20.57 7.50
C PRO A 55 7.62 -19.72 6.34
N ILE A 56 7.70 -20.32 5.14
CA ILE A 56 8.10 -19.62 3.90
C ILE A 56 7.03 -18.59 3.53
N TYR A 57 5.76 -18.93 3.70
CA TYR A 57 4.63 -18.03 3.49
C TYR A 57 4.69 -16.85 4.45
N LEU A 58 4.89 -17.10 5.74
CA LEU A 58 5.04 -16.04 6.74
C LEU A 58 6.24 -15.14 6.41
N ALA A 59 7.39 -15.72 6.07
CA ALA A 59 8.57 -14.96 5.65
C ALA A 59 8.29 -14.12 4.39
N SER A 60 7.58 -14.67 3.41
CA SER A 60 7.20 -13.96 2.18
C SER A 60 6.21 -12.82 2.45
N LEU A 61 5.32 -12.99 3.43
CA LEU A 61 4.34 -11.99 3.84
C LEU A 61 5.02 -10.85 4.61
N VAL A 62 5.98 -11.18 5.48
CA VAL A 62 6.84 -10.19 6.14
C VAL A 62 7.67 -9.43 5.11
N ALA A 63 8.29 -10.12 4.15
CA ALA A 63 9.02 -9.47 3.07
C ALA A 63 8.11 -8.55 2.23
N ALA A 64 6.93 -9.02 1.84
CA ALA A 64 5.95 -8.21 1.12
C ALA A 64 5.49 -6.98 1.93
N ALA A 65 5.35 -7.11 3.25
CA ALA A 65 5.02 -5.99 4.13
C ALA A 65 6.15 -4.96 4.20
N VAL A 66 7.41 -5.40 4.31
CA VAL A 66 8.59 -4.52 4.26
C VAL A 66 8.65 -3.80 2.91
N LEU A 67 8.39 -4.51 1.82
CA LEU A 67 8.38 -3.93 0.48
C LEU A 67 7.25 -2.91 0.31
N ALA A 68 6.08 -3.13 0.93
CA ALA A 68 4.92 -2.23 0.85
C ALA A 68 5.02 -1.01 1.78
N ALA A 69 5.83 -1.08 2.84
CA ALA A 69 5.89 -0.04 3.87
C ALA A 69 6.17 1.39 3.36
N PRO A 70 7.08 1.63 2.39
CA PRO A 70 7.30 2.98 1.86
C PRO A 70 6.03 3.57 1.22
N LEU A 71 5.25 2.74 0.54
CA LEU A 71 3.99 3.18 -0.08
C LEU A 71 2.97 3.56 0.98
N THR A 72 2.79 2.72 1.99
CA THR A 72 1.70 2.83 2.96
C THR A 72 1.97 3.80 4.10
N PHE A 73 3.23 4.00 4.49
CA PHE A 73 3.62 4.92 5.56
C PHE A 73 4.11 6.29 5.07
N VAL A 74 4.48 6.41 3.80
CA VAL A 74 4.98 7.68 3.24
C VAL A 74 4.07 8.21 2.14
N VAL A 75 3.91 7.45 1.05
CA VAL A 75 3.22 7.95 -0.15
C VAL A 75 1.72 8.16 0.09
N LEU A 76 1.02 7.16 0.65
CA LEU A 76 -0.43 7.28 0.91
C LEU A 76 -0.76 8.37 1.95
N PRO A 77 -0.08 8.46 3.11
CA PRO A 77 -0.32 9.55 4.05
C PRO A 77 -0.05 10.94 3.45
N LEU A 78 1.03 11.12 2.71
CA LEU A 78 1.31 12.39 2.01
C LEU A 78 0.22 12.73 0.99
N THR A 79 -0.23 11.74 0.22
CA THR A 79 -1.32 11.91 -0.75
C THR A 79 -2.62 12.31 -0.06
N TYR A 80 -2.91 11.74 1.11
CA TYR A 80 -4.08 12.13 1.90
C TYR A 80 -3.97 13.59 2.34
N LEU A 81 -2.83 14.00 2.88
CA LEU A 81 -2.62 15.38 3.33
C LEU A 81 -2.83 16.38 2.19
N LEU A 82 -2.40 16.05 0.97
CA LEU A 82 -2.62 16.88 -0.23
C LEU A 82 -4.08 16.92 -0.69
N LEU A 83 -4.85 15.86 -0.43
CA LEU A 83 -6.25 15.72 -0.84
C LEU A 83 -7.24 16.01 0.29
N LYS A 84 -6.75 16.42 1.47
CA LYS A 84 -7.56 16.68 2.66
C LYS A 84 -8.69 17.66 2.33
N GLY A 85 -9.91 17.30 2.73
CA GLY A 85 -11.13 18.06 2.42
C GLY A 85 -11.80 17.74 1.07
N ARG A 86 -11.26 16.84 0.24
CA ARG A 86 -11.84 16.45 -1.06
C ARG A 86 -12.20 14.95 -1.14
N PRO A 87 -13.29 14.50 -0.49
CA PRO A 87 -13.59 13.07 -0.31
C PRO A 87 -13.69 12.26 -1.62
N ILE A 88 -14.39 12.79 -2.63
CA ILE A 88 -14.56 12.13 -3.93
C ILE A 88 -13.20 11.98 -4.63
N LEU A 89 -12.38 13.02 -4.58
CA LEU A 89 -11.05 13.01 -5.20
C LEU A 89 -10.14 11.99 -4.49
N THR A 90 -10.18 11.93 -3.16
CA THR A 90 -9.37 10.98 -2.39
C THR A 90 -9.73 9.54 -2.69
N LEU A 91 -11.02 9.21 -2.80
CA LEU A 91 -11.47 7.86 -3.15
C LEU A 91 -11.03 7.42 -4.55
N LEU A 92 -10.88 8.36 -5.49
CA LEU A 92 -10.47 8.07 -6.85
C LEU A 92 -8.94 8.06 -7.03
N VAL A 93 -8.24 9.00 -6.39
CA VAL A 93 -6.80 9.20 -6.58
C VAL A 93 -5.98 8.23 -5.73
N MET A 94 -6.44 7.87 -4.52
CA MET A 94 -5.70 6.96 -3.64
C MET A 94 -5.41 5.59 -4.25
N PRO A 95 -6.38 4.88 -4.88
CA PRO A 95 -6.09 3.63 -5.56
C PRO A 95 -5.07 3.79 -6.70
N ILE A 96 -5.16 4.88 -7.47
CA ILE A 96 -4.26 5.15 -8.60
C ILE A 96 -2.84 5.42 -8.11
N VAL A 97 -2.70 6.25 -7.08
CA VAL A 97 -1.40 6.52 -6.44
C VAL A 97 -0.83 5.24 -5.82
N GLY A 98 -1.69 4.45 -5.18
CA GLY A 98 -1.34 3.12 -4.69
C GLY A 98 -0.80 2.22 -5.80
N LEU A 99 -1.48 2.16 -6.95
CA LEU A 99 -1.09 1.35 -8.09
C LEU A 99 0.27 1.76 -8.66
N ILE A 100 0.43 3.04 -9.00
CA ILE A 100 1.66 3.58 -9.57
C ILE A 100 2.81 3.46 -8.55
N GLY A 101 2.54 3.83 -7.31
CA GLY A 101 3.51 3.75 -6.22
C GLY A 101 3.94 2.31 -5.93
N GLY A 102 3.03 1.34 -5.99
CA GLY A 102 3.37 -0.07 -5.82
C GLY A 102 4.30 -0.61 -6.91
N GLY A 103 4.06 -0.22 -8.18
CA GLY A 103 4.97 -0.53 -9.28
C GLY A 103 6.34 0.15 -9.13
N PHE A 104 6.35 1.43 -8.77
CA PHE A 104 7.59 2.19 -8.56
C PHE A 104 8.42 1.66 -7.40
N VAL A 105 7.78 1.28 -6.29
CA VAL A 105 8.43 0.70 -5.12
C VAL A 105 9.09 -0.63 -5.50
N MET A 106 8.41 -1.51 -6.23
CA MET A 106 9.03 -2.75 -6.72
C MET A 106 10.20 -2.50 -7.66
N TYR A 107 10.09 -1.50 -8.56
CA TYR A 107 11.20 -1.10 -9.42
C TYR A 107 12.40 -0.59 -8.60
N ALA A 108 12.16 0.29 -7.62
CA ALA A 108 13.21 0.81 -6.74
C ALA A 108 13.90 -0.31 -5.96
N TRP A 109 13.15 -1.31 -5.48
CA TRP A 109 13.72 -2.47 -4.78
C TRP A 109 14.61 -3.35 -5.69
N VAL A 110 14.29 -3.47 -6.98
CA VAL A 110 15.16 -4.14 -7.96
C VAL A 110 16.45 -3.35 -8.18
N GLU A 111 16.37 -2.02 -8.37
CA GLU A 111 17.56 -1.19 -8.58
C GLU A 111 18.44 -1.08 -7.33
N LEU A 112 17.85 -1.13 -6.12
CA LEU A 112 18.57 -1.19 -4.85
C LEU A 112 19.17 -2.57 -4.55
N GLY A 113 18.98 -3.56 -5.43
CA GLY A 113 19.54 -4.91 -5.29
C GLY A 113 18.85 -5.77 -4.24
N LEU A 114 17.68 -5.35 -3.74
CA LEU A 114 16.90 -6.10 -2.75
C LEU A 114 16.00 -7.16 -3.41
N LEU A 115 15.68 -6.97 -4.69
CA LEU A 115 15.10 -8.00 -5.55
C LEU A 115 16.12 -8.42 -6.63
N PRO A 116 16.34 -9.73 -6.84
CA PRO A 116 17.28 -10.20 -7.84
C PRO A 116 16.93 -9.72 -9.26
N ARG A 117 17.86 -8.96 -9.86
CA ARG A 117 17.76 -8.50 -11.27
C ARG A 117 17.94 -9.64 -12.28
N GLN A 118 18.45 -10.78 -11.83
CA GLN A 118 18.80 -11.95 -12.64
C GLN A 118 17.60 -12.83 -12.98
N TYR A 119 16.40 -12.53 -12.45
CA TYR A 119 15.21 -13.30 -12.78
C TYR A 119 14.75 -13.08 -14.22
N ASP A 120 14.17 -14.12 -14.81
CA ASP A 120 13.54 -14.08 -16.12
C ASP A 120 12.52 -12.93 -16.23
N GLN A 121 12.37 -12.41 -17.44
CA GLN A 121 11.51 -11.27 -17.75
C GLN A 121 10.05 -11.48 -17.28
N ILE A 122 9.59 -12.73 -17.28
CA ILE A 122 8.26 -13.13 -16.79
C ILE A 122 8.14 -12.93 -15.27
N THR A 123 9.16 -13.34 -14.51
CA THR A 123 9.18 -13.19 -13.05
C THR A 123 9.23 -11.72 -12.64
N GLN A 124 9.98 -10.89 -13.38
CA GLN A 124 10.00 -9.44 -13.13
C GLN A 124 8.63 -8.78 -13.39
N GLN A 125 7.93 -9.20 -14.45
CA GLN A 125 6.57 -8.73 -14.72
C GLN A 125 5.59 -9.16 -13.61
N LEU A 126 5.70 -10.39 -13.11
CA LEU A 126 4.88 -10.87 -12.00
C LEU A 126 5.10 -10.05 -10.73
N PHE A 127 6.35 -9.70 -10.38
CA PHE A 127 6.63 -8.83 -9.23
C PHE A 127 6.06 -7.43 -9.42
N SER A 128 6.17 -6.87 -10.63
CA SER A 128 5.61 -5.55 -10.91
C SER A 128 4.08 -5.55 -10.83
N ILE A 129 3.41 -6.58 -11.37
CA ILE A 129 1.94 -6.75 -11.29
C ILE A 129 1.51 -6.94 -9.84
N ALA A 130 2.19 -7.81 -9.10
CA ALA A 130 1.91 -8.02 -7.68
C ALA A 130 2.06 -6.72 -6.88
N GLY A 131 3.13 -5.95 -7.11
CA GLY A 131 3.35 -4.64 -6.49
C GLY A 131 2.26 -3.62 -6.84
N MET A 132 1.89 -3.51 -8.12
CA MET A 132 0.83 -2.61 -8.57
C MET A 132 -0.53 -2.96 -7.97
N LEU A 133 -0.93 -4.22 -7.97
CA LEU A 133 -2.22 -4.66 -7.42
C LEU A 133 -2.26 -4.56 -5.90
N SER A 134 -1.17 -4.95 -5.22
CA SER A 134 -0.98 -4.75 -3.79
C SER A 134 -1.14 -3.28 -3.40
N GLY A 135 -0.46 -2.39 -4.13
CA GLY A 135 -0.53 -0.95 -3.91
C GLY A 135 -1.90 -0.36 -4.21
N PHE A 136 -2.56 -0.80 -5.29
CA PHE A 136 -3.93 -0.40 -5.63
C PHE A 136 -4.89 -0.71 -4.47
N SER A 137 -4.84 -1.94 -3.96
CA SER A 137 -5.70 -2.36 -2.86
C SER A 137 -5.41 -1.62 -1.56
N ALA A 138 -4.14 -1.35 -1.27
CA ALA A 138 -3.74 -0.52 -0.14
C ALA A 138 -4.30 0.90 -0.26
N GLY A 139 -4.18 1.51 -1.45
CA GLY A 139 -4.73 2.84 -1.74
C GLY A 139 -6.25 2.89 -1.64
N ALA A 140 -6.95 1.91 -2.19
CA ALA A 140 -8.41 1.80 -2.09
C ALA A 140 -8.89 1.68 -0.64
N PHE A 141 -8.23 0.82 0.16
CA PHE A 141 -8.51 0.71 1.58
C PHE A 141 -8.22 2.01 2.32
N TYR A 142 -7.06 2.62 2.06
CA TYR A 142 -6.63 3.84 2.74
C TYR A 142 -7.61 5.00 2.46
N GLY A 143 -7.96 5.23 1.20
CA GLY A 143 -8.91 6.27 0.81
C GLY A 143 -10.29 6.08 1.47
N ARG A 144 -10.76 4.84 1.57
CA ARG A 144 -12.02 4.53 2.26
C ARG A 144 -11.93 4.73 3.77
N SER A 145 -10.89 4.21 4.42
CA SER A 145 -10.75 4.22 5.89
C SER A 145 -10.58 5.62 6.49
N VAL A 146 -10.11 6.58 5.70
CA VAL A 146 -9.94 7.96 6.15
C VAL A 146 -11.27 8.75 6.12
N TYR A 147 -12.24 8.35 5.30
CA TYR A 147 -13.56 8.97 5.19
C TYR A 147 -14.72 8.11 5.69
N ALA A 148 -14.45 6.88 6.11
CA ALA A 148 -15.35 6.04 6.89
C ALA A 148 -15.43 6.54 8.35
#